data_AF-A0A357QZ91-F1
#
_entry.id   AF-A0A357QZ91-F1
#
_cell.length_a   1.000
_cell.length_b   1.000
_cell.length_c   1.000
_cell.angle_alpha   90.00
_cell.angle_beta   90.00
_cell.angle_gamma   90.00
#
_symmetry.space_group_name_H-M   'P 1'
#
loop_
_entity.id
_entity.type
_entity.pdbx_description
1 polymer ?
#
loop_
_entity_poly.entity_id
_entity_poly.type
_entity_poly.pdbx_seq_one_letter_code
_entity_poly.pdbx_strand_id
1 'polypeptide(L)'
;MKKRKWLFRRIYLMRMTISMIVCFLLFIFGGHFIGTTIQLLNMASITNTETLNEFTRSDRMYGRIQLSEITYTEIDLQQADGSRYKGYLADFDKGYLLFFQSSDSKPQDYFILSQQWRNDDQMKTFRTLMVNQISESFSLESTQVDAFISPVVFFDARKMIERSIPIGMIWMFSVFVTLLIMLLSYMTLLGRRVSQSFRKYHTYIYDRSEVLFHNHQWTLTENAIVRHWFTFDLISIKDVLQIEIEDYQLILYFKNKKISLTASESLASKLKSAWNISSYNEVSI
;
A
#
# COMPACT_ATOMS: atom_id res chain seq x y z
N MET A 1 10.59 13.58 -37.11
CA MET A 1 10.68 13.86 -35.65
C MET A 1 9.35 13.75 -34.87
N LYS A 2 8.20 14.20 -35.40
CA LYS A 2 6.88 14.13 -34.72
C LYS A 2 6.41 12.69 -34.39
N LYS A 3 6.58 11.72 -35.30
CA LYS A 3 6.22 10.29 -35.07
C LYS A 3 6.94 9.67 -33.86
N ARG A 4 8.25 9.91 -33.69
CA ARG A 4 9.03 9.40 -32.53
C ARG A 4 8.50 9.95 -31.19
N LYS A 5 8.17 11.24 -31.11
CA LYS A 5 7.62 11.85 -29.87
C LYS A 5 6.25 11.28 -29.49
N TRP A 6 5.40 11.00 -30.48
CA TRP A 6 4.08 10.41 -30.28
C TRP A 6 4.16 8.95 -29.81
N LEU A 7 5.04 8.14 -30.43
CA LEU A 7 5.28 6.75 -30.05
C LEU A 7 5.81 6.63 -28.61
N PHE A 8 6.78 7.46 -28.24
CA PHE A 8 7.33 7.49 -26.88
C PHE A 8 6.27 7.85 -25.83
N ARG A 9 5.41 8.83 -26.11
CA ARG A 9 4.34 9.23 -25.18
C ARG A 9 3.32 8.10 -24.99
N ARG A 10 2.97 7.39 -26.06
CA ARG A 10 2.09 6.20 -26.01
C ARG A 10 2.71 5.07 -25.19
N ILE A 11 3.99 4.76 -25.37
CA ILE A 11 4.67 3.70 -24.62
C ILE A 11 4.68 4.01 -23.11
N TYR A 12 4.94 5.26 -22.73
CA TYR A 12 4.93 5.67 -21.32
C TYR A 12 3.53 5.60 -20.70
N LEU A 13 2.50 6.07 -21.41
CA LEU A 13 1.11 5.95 -20.97
C LEU A 13 0.70 4.49 -20.82
N MET A 14 0.99 3.66 -21.82
CA MET A 14 0.70 2.22 -21.77
C MET A 14 1.40 1.54 -20.58
N ARG A 15 2.68 1.85 -20.34
CA ARG A 15 3.43 1.36 -19.17
C ARG A 15 2.77 1.78 -17.85
N MET A 16 2.42 3.05 -17.69
CA MET A 16 1.75 3.55 -16.49
C MET A 16 0.40 2.86 -16.26
N THR A 17 -0.39 2.69 -17.32
CA THR A 17 -1.68 1.99 -17.23
C THR A 17 -1.50 0.52 -16.84
N ILE A 18 -0.55 -0.20 -17.43
CA ILE A 18 -0.26 -1.59 -17.07
C ILE A 18 0.19 -1.68 -15.62
N SER A 19 1.14 -0.84 -15.19
CA SER A 19 1.61 -0.83 -13.81
C SER A 19 0.48 -0.51 -12.81
N MET A 20 -0.43 0.39 -13.16
CA MET A 20 -1.59 0.72 -12.33
C MET A 20 -2.56 -0.46 -12.21
N ILE A 21 -2.84 -1.18 -13.31
CA ILE A 21 -3.67 -2.39 -13.31
C ILE A 21 -3.00 -3.49 -12.48
N VAL A 22 -1.71 -3.74 -12.68
CA VAL A 22 -0.96 -4.73 -11.90
C VAL A 22 -0.98 -4.38 -10.42
N CYS A 23 -0.75 -3.12 -10.07
CA CYS A 23 -0.80 -2.65 -8.69
C CYS A 23 -2.19 -2.86 -8.08
N PHE A 24 -3.26 -2.54 -8.81
CA PHE A 24 -4.64 -2.76 -8.38
C PHE A 24 -4.94 -4.25 -8.14
N LEU A 25 -4.52 -5.14 -9.04
CA LEU A 25 -4.66 -6.58 -8.86
C LEU A 25 -3.87 -7.07 -7.64
N LEU A 26 -2.63 -6.60 -7.46
CA LEU A 26 -1.81 -6.92 -6.29
C LEU A 26 -2.48 -6.48 -4.98
N PHE A 27 -3.17 -5.35 -4.97
CA PHE A 27 -3.92 -4.88 -3.80
C PHE A 27 -5.17 -5.73 -3.52
N ILE A 28 -5.96 -6.07 -4.53
CA ILE A 28 -7.17 -6.91 -4.36
C ILE A 28 -6.81 -8.29 -3.82
N PHE A 29 -5.83 -8.95 -4.45
CA PHE A 29 -5.46 -10.32 -4.07
C PHE A 29 -4.55 -10.36 -2.83
N GLY A 30 -3.81 -9.28 -2.55
CA GLY A 30 -2.81 -9.23 -1.48
C GLY A 30 -3.34 -8.97 -0.08
N GLY A 31 -4.54 -8.39 0.05
CA GLY A 31 -5.07 -7.98 1.36
C GLY A 31 -5.15 -9.13 2.37
N HIS A 32 -5.58 -10.31 1.92
CA HIS A 32 -5.66 -11.49 2.77
C HIS A 32 -4.27 -11.97 3.23
N PHE A 33 -3.31 -12.07 2.32
CA PHE A 33 -1.95 -12.54 2.62
C PHE A 33 -1.20 -11.59 3.56
N ILE A 34 -1.36 -10.28 3.37
CA ILE A 34 -0.72 -9.27 4.23
C ILE A 34 -1.31 -9.34 5.64
N GLY A 35 -2.63 -9.46 5.78
CA GLY A 35 -3.29 -9.59 7.09
C GLY A 35 -2.76 -10.80 7.87
N THR A 36 -2.75 -11.97 7.24
CA THR A 36 -2.19 -13.20 7.82
C THR A 36 -0.71 -13.03 8.17
N THR A 37 0.10 -12.47 7.26
CA THR A 37 1.53 -12.27 7.50
C THR A 37 1.81 -11.31 8.66
N ILE A 38 1.06 -10.22 8.80
CA ILE A 38 1.22 -9.27 9.91
C ILE A 38 0.87 -9.94 11.24
N GLN A 39 -0.23 -10.69 11.31
CA GLN A 39 -0.60 -11.41 12.52
C GLN A 39 0.41 -12.49 12.88
N LEU A 40 1.03 -13.13 11.88
CA LEU A 40 2.14 -14.07 12.08
C LEU A 40 3.40 -13.36 12.59
N LEU A 41 3.75 -12.19 12.06
CA LEU A 41 4.90 -11.44 12.56
C LEU A 41 4.68 -10.90 13.98
N ASN A 42 3.42 -10.60 14.34
CA ASN A 42 3.02 -10.07 15.65
C ASN A 42 2.35 -11.11 16.54
N MET A 43 2.76 -12.39 16.43
CA MET A 43 2.19 -13.46 17.26
C MET A 43 2.40 -13.19 18.75
N ALA A 44 1.34 -13.39 19.53
CA ALA A 44 1.40 -13.34 20.98
C ALA A 44 2.26 -14.50 21.50
N SER A 45 3.15 -14.24 22.47
CA SER A 45 3.84 -15.31 23.18
C SER A 45 2.94 -15.80 24.31
N ILE A 46 2.53 -17.05 24.25
CA ILE A 46 1.76 -17.75 25.27
C ILE A 46 2.76 -18.46 26.18
N THR A 47 2.81 -18.05 27.44
CA THR A 47 3.80 -18.54 28.41
C THR A 47 3.17 -19.23 29.61
N ASN A 48 1.86 -19.03 29.84
CA ASN A 48 1.11 -19.61 30.95
C ASN A 48 -0.38 -19.74 30.60
N THR A 49 -1.15 -20.32 31.52
CA THR A 49 -2.61 -20.54 31.34
C THR A 49 -3.38 -19.21 31.23
N GLU A 50 -2.94 -18.15 31.90
CA GLU A 50 -3.58 -16.83 31.84
C GLU A 50 -3.48 -16.22 30.43
N THR A 51 -2.28 -16.18 29.85
CA THR A 51 -2.04 -15.70 28.48
C THR A 51 -2.73 -16.58 27.42
N LEU A 52 -2.91 -17.87 27.68
CA LEU A 52 -3.70 -18.76 26.84
C LEU A 52 -5.19 -18.43 26.88
N ASN A 53 -5.73 -18.15 28.07
CA ASN A 53 -7.12 -17.73 28.25
C ASN A 53 -7.40 -16.36 27.62
N GLU A 54 -6.45 -15.43 27.71
CA GLU A 54 -6.53 -14.15 27.00
C GLU A 54 -6.51 -14.35 25.49
N PHE A 55 -5.61 -15.21 25.00
CA PHE A 55 -5.52 -15.54 23.58
C PHE A 55 -6.85 -16.08 23.06
N THR A 56 -7.41 -17.12 23.69
CA THR A 56 -8.69 -17.76 23.28
C THR A 56 -9.90 -16.83 23.31
N ARG A 57 -9.84 -15.71 24.07
CA ARG A 57 -10.90 -14.69 24.13
C ARG A 57 -10.66 -13.50 23.18
N SER A 58 -9.51 -13.45 22.51
CA SER A 58 -9.12 -12.35 21.63
C SER A 58 -9.36 -12.67 20.16
N ASP A 59 -9.44 -11.65 19.31
CA ASP A 59 -9.51 -11.78 17.84
C ASP A 59 -8.18 -12.26 17.20
N ARG A 60 -7.21 -12.70 18.00
CA ARG A 60 -5.89 -13.12 17.51
C ARG A 60 -5.97 -14.51 16.91
N MET A 61 -5.57 -14.61 15.64
CA MET A 61 -5.63 -15.87 14.90
C MET A 61 -4.47 -16.81 15.24
N TYR A 62 -3.32 -16.27 15.65
CA TYR A 62 -2.09 -17.04 15.89
C TYR A 62 -1.43 -16.68 17.23
N GLY A 63 -0.95 -17.69 17.93
CA GLY A 63 -0.17 -17.56 19.16
C GLY A 63 1.02 -18.50 19.15
N ARG A 64 2.17 -18.03 19.63
CA ARG A 64 3.39 -18.84 19.78
C ARG A 64 3.45 -19.38 21.18
N ILE A 65 3.64 -20.69 21.30
CA ILE A 65 3.82 -21.37 22.58
C ILE A 65 5.12 -22.17 22.57
N GLN A 66 5.82 -22.21 23.70
CA GLN A 66 6.97 -23.07 23.90
C GLN A 66 6.56 -24.20 24.85
N LEU A 67 6.75 -25.44 24.43
CA LEU A 67 6.30 -26.62 25.18
C LEU A 67 7.54 -27.43 25.58
N SER A 68 7.63 -27.76 26.87
CA SER A 68 8.79 -28.42 27.46
C SER A 68 8.75 -29.95 27.32
N GLU A 69 7.56 -30.56 27.29
CA GLU A 69 7.39 -32.01 27.13
C GLU A 69 6.16 -32.33 26.27
N ILE A 70 6.39 -32.95 25.11
CA ILE A 70 5.34 -33.35 24.18
C ILE A 70 5.19 -34.86 24.27
N THR A 71 4.09 -35.32 24.87
CA THR A 71 3.77 -36.74 24.90
C THR A 71 2.94 -37.08 23.67
N TYR A 72 3.53 -37.88 22.78
CA TYR A 72 2.81 -38.36 21.61
C TYR A 72 1.73 -39.36 22.03
N THR A 73 0.49 -39.10 21.62
CA THR A 73 -0.62 -40.05 21.76
C THR A 73 -1.21 -40.25 20.38
N GLU A 74 -0.97 -41.40 19.75
CA GLU A 74 -1.49 -41.70 18.41
C GLU A 74 -3.01 -41.76 18.42
N ILE A 75 -3.62 -40.65 18.02
CA ILE A 75 -5.02 -40.61 17.61
C ILE A 75 -5.06 -40.17 16.16
N ASP A 76 -5.35 -41.13 15.29
CA ASP A 76 -5.52 -40.91 13.87
C ASP A 76 -6.97 -40.54 13.55
N LEU A 77 -7.19 -39.30 13.11
CA LEU A 77 -8.47 -38.87 12.57
C LEU A 77 -8.43 -38.81 11.07
N GLN A 78 -9.25 -39.64 10.43
CA GLN A 78 -9.46 -39.66 9.00
C GLN A 78 -10.62 -38.73 8.62
N GLN A 79 -10.37 -37.76 7.74
CA GLN A 79 -11.42 -36.94 7.14
C GLN A 79 -12.08 -37.64 5.95
N ALA A 80 -13.25 -37.11 5.56
CA ALA A 80 -13.99 -37.54 4.36
C ALA A 80 -13.18 -37.37 3.05
N ASP A 81 -12.19 -36.48 3.02
CA ASP A 81 -11.26 -36.28 1.90
C ASP A 81 -10.05 -37.23 1.93
N GLY A 82 -9.99 -38.15 2.90
CA GLY A 82 -8.91 -39.13 3.07
C GLY A 82 -7.69 -38.62 3.85
N SER A 83 -7.66 -37.35 4.26
CA SER A 83 -6.55 -36.79 5.04
C SER A 83 -6.52 -37.33 6.48
N ARG A 84 -5.33 -37.63 7.00
CA ARG A 84 -5.11 -38.16 8.36
C ARG A 84 -4.40 -37.15 9.25
N TYR A 85 -4.86 -37.03 10.49
CA TYR A 85 -4.35 -36.08 11.46
C TYR A 85 -3.96 -36.82 12.72
N LYS A 86 -2.80 -36.47 13.23
CA LYS A 86 -2.26 -37.02 14.46
C LYS A 86 -2.58 -36.07 15.60
N GLY A 87 -3.11 -36.64 16.68
CA GLY A 87 -3.30 -35.97 17.96
C GLY A 87 -2.02 -35.94 18.78
N TYR A 88 -1.89 -34.93 19.63
CA TYR A 88 -0.79 -34.78 20.56
C TYR A 88 -1.28 -34.17 21.87
N LEU A 89 -0.65 -34.59 22.97
CA LEU A 89 -0.81 -34.04 24.30
C LEU A 89 0.50 -33.38 24.71
N ALA A 90 0.47 -32.14 25.18
CA ALA A 90 1.64 -31.51 25.76
C ALA A 90 1.34 -30.99 27.16
N ASP A 91 2.33 -31.13 28.03
CA ASP A 91 2.31 -30.49 29.34
C ASP A 91 2.49 -28.99 29.18
N PHE A 92 1.64 -28.21 29.86
CA PHE A 92 1.68 -26.76 29.83
C PHE A 92 1.12 -26.14 31.13
N ASP A 93 2.01 -25.50 31.88
CA ASP A 93 1.74 -24.75 33.11
C ASP A 93 1.00 -25.57 34.19
N LYS A 94 -0.34 -25.56 34.19
CA LYS A 94 -1.17 -26.23 35.21
C LYS A 94 -2.04 -27.35 34.64
N GLY A 95 -1.77 -27.81 33.43
CA GLY A 95 -2.55 -28.85 32.79
C GLY A 95 -1.95 -29.26 31.46
N TYR A 96 -2.82 -29.75 30.57
CA TYR A 96 -2.41 -30.28 29.28
C TYR A 96 -3.15 -29.61 28.12
N LEU A 97 -2.43 -29.47 27.01
CA LEU A 97 -2.96 -28.97 25.75
C LEU A 97 -3.12 -30.11 24.75
N LEU A 98 -4.28 -30.14 24.11
CA LEU A 98 -4.56 -30.99 22.96
C LEU A 98 -4.28 -30.21 21.68
N PHE A 99 -3.50 -30.80 20.78
CA PHE A 99 -3.28 -30.22 19.47
C PHE A 99 -3.22 -31.25 18.36
N PHE A 100 -3.48 -30.78 17.14
CA PHE A 100 -3.39 -31.57 15.92
C PHE A 100 -2.20 -31.15 15.07
N GLN A 101 -1.67 -32.13 14.34
CA GLN A 101 -0.73 -31.89 13.26
C GLN A 101 -1.18 -32.59 11.97
N SER A 102 -1.03 -31.90 10.84
CA SER A 102 -1.38 -32.45 9.51
C SER A 102 -0.21 -33.19 8.83
N SER A 103 0.95 -33.32 9.46
CA SER A 103 2.08 -34.07 8.88
C SER A 103 2.95 -34.79 9.90
N ASP A 104 3.66 -35.81 9.44
CA ASP A 104 4.65 -36.61 10.21
C ASP A 104 5.93 -35.85 10.62
N SER A 105 5.92 -34.52 10.61
CA SER A 105 7.06 -33.74 11.10
C SER A 105 7.29 -34.02 12.58
N LYS A 106 8.55 -34.24 12.97
CA LYS A 106 8.89 -34.43 14.38
C LYS A 106 8.46 -33.19 15.18
N PRO A 107 7.82 -33.36 16.35
CA PRO A 107 7.52 -32.23 17.22
C PRO A 107 8.82 -31.47 17.56
N GLN A 108 8.85 -30.16 17.29
CA GLN A 108 9.89 -29.25 17.79
C GLN A 108 9.34 -28.42 18.95
N ASP A 109 10.25 -27.89 19.78
CA ASP A 109 9.99 -27.20 21.06
C ASP A 109 9.08 -25.97 21.00
N TYR A 110 8.88 -25.37 19.81
CA TYR A 110 8.00 -24.22 19.62
C TYR A 110 6.83 -24.58 18.71
N PHE A 111 5.60 -24.21 19.08
CA PHE A 111 4.40 -24.41 18.26
C PHE A 111 3.73 -23.09 17.95
N ILE A 112 3.02 -23.05 16.84
CA ILE A 112 2.16 -21.92 16.50
C ILE A 112 0.72 -22.41 16.53
N LEU A 113 0.02 -22.02 17.57
CA LEU A 113 -1.38 -22.33 17.77
C LEU A 113 -2.21 -21.43 16.86
N SER A 114 -3.07 -22.04 16.04
CA SER A 114 -4.08 -21.34 15.25
C SER A 114 -5.46 -21.50 15.85
N GLN A 115 -6.21 -20.40 15.98
CA GLN A 115 -7.66 -20.42 16.29
C GLN A 115 -8.51 -20.62 15.04
N GLN A 116 -7.95 -20.41 13.85
CA GLN A 116 -8.72 -20.36 12.60
C GLN A 116 -9.08 -21.74 12.03
N TRP A 117 -8.66 -22.84 12.65
CA TRP A 117 -8.59 -24.12 11.94
C TRP A 117 -9.43 -25.25 12.52
N ARG A 118 -10.31 -25.73 11.62
CA ARG A 118 -11.21 -26.90 11.55
C ARG A 118 -12.61 -26.77 12.12
N ASN A 119 -13.53 -27.44 11.41
CA ASN A 119 -14.95 -27.58 11.74
C ASN A 119 -15.11 -27.93 13.22
N ASP A 120 -15.87 -27.12 13.96
CA ASP A 120 -16.14 -27.28 15.39
C ASP A 120 -16.52 -28.73 15.74
N ASP A 121 -17.25 -29.42 14.86
CA ASP A 121 -17.67 -30.80 15.06
C ASP A 121 -16.50 -31.80 15.02
N GLN A 122 -15.49 -31.55 14.19
CA GLN A 122 -14.29 -32.39 14.14
C GLN A 122 -13.40 -32.16 15.35
N MET A 123 -13.29 -30.90 15.81
CA MET A 123 -12.53 -30.56 17.01
C MET A 123 -13.17 -31.18 18.26
N LYS A 124 -14.51 -31.14 18.36
CA LYS A 124 -15.28 -31.83 19.40
C LYS A 124 -15.07 -33.34 19.33
N THR A 125 -15.21 -33.95 18.16
CA THR A 125 -15.05 -35.40 17.97
C THR A 125 -13.65 -35.85 18.41
N PHE A 126 -12.61 -35.13 17.99
CA PHE A 126 -11.25 -35.41 18.41
C PHE A 126 -11.06 -35.30 19.91
N ARG A 127 -11.53 -34.21 20.52
CA ARG A 127 -11.41 -34.00 21.95
C ARG A 127 -12.05 -35.17 22.71
N THR A 128 -13.24 -35.58 22.30
CA THR A 128 -13.92 -36.74 22.87
C THR A 128 -13.09 -38.02 22.74
N LEU A 129 -12.52 -38.29 21.57
CA LEU A 129 -11.66 -39.47 21.36
C LEU A 129 -10.39 -39.43 22.22
N MET A 130 -9.71 -38.27 22.29
CA MET A 130 -8.55 -38.05 23.17
C MET A 130 -8.88 -38.26 24.64
N VAL A 131 -9.95 -37.63 25.12
CA VAL A 131 -10.39 -37.74 26.51
C VAL A 131 -10.75 -39.17 26.85
N ASN A 132 -11.48 -39.88 25.98
CA ASN A 132 -11.83 -41.28 26.20
C ASN A 132 -10.59 -42.18 26.27
N GLN A 133 -9.66 -42.03 25.32
CA GLN A 133 -8.45 -42.85 25.29
C GLN A 133 -7.54 -42.60 26.49
N ILE A 134 -7.42 -41.34 26.95
CA ILE A 134 -6.69 -41.00 28.18
C ILE A 134 -7.40 -41.59 29.40
N SER A 135 -8.73 -41.45 29.49
CA SER A 135 -9.54 -42.01 30.58
C SER A 135 -9.35 -43.52 30.71
N GLU A 136 -9.40 -44.24 29.59
CA GLU A 136 -9.18 -45.69 29.53
C GLU A 136 -7.74 -46.07 29.90
N SER A 137 -6.75 -45.37 29.35
CA SER A 137 -5.32 -45.69 29.57
C SER A 137 -4.89 -45.47 31.01
N PHE A 138 -5.48 -44.49 31.71
CA PHE A 138 -5.13 -44.13 33.07
C PHE A 138 -6.18 -44.52 34.12
N SER A 139 -7.26 -45.20 33.72
CA SER A 139 -8.38 -45.57 34.61
C SER A 139 -8.98 -44.37 35.37
N LEU A 140 -9.12 -43.25 34.68
CA LEU A 140 -9.69 -42.00 35.22
C LEU A 140 -11.12 -41.81 34.72
N GLU A 141 -11.94 -41.08 35.49
CA GLU A 141 -13.22 -40.60 34.97
C GLU A 141 -13.01 -39.50 33.93
N SER A 142 -13.85 -39.44 32.90
CA SER A 142 -13.78 -38.41 31.85
C SER A 142 -13.85 -36.98 32.40
N THR A 143 -14.61 -36.78 33.48
CA THR A 143 -14.73 -35.50 34.21
C THR A 143 -13.41 -35.07 34.86
N GLN A 144 -12.59 -36.02 35.33
CA GLN A 144 -11.28 -35.75 35.90
C GLN A 144 -10.30 -35.36 34.80
N VAL A 145 -10.30 -36.11 33.69
CA VAL A 145 -9.46 -35.80 32.52
C VAL A 145 -9.81 -34.42 31.94
N ASP A 146 -11.10 -34.09 31.86
CA ASP A 146 -11.58 -32.79 31.42
C ASP A 146 -11.12 -31.62 32.31
N ALA A 147 -10.90 -31.85 33.60
CA ALA A 147 -10.42 -30.82 34.51
C ALA A 147 -8.93 -30.47 34.29
N PHE A 148 -8.14 -31.41 33.75
CA PHE A 148 -6.71 -31.22 33.49
C PHE A 148 -6.40 -30.77 32.06
N ILE A 149 -7.35 -30.91 31.13
CA ILE A 149 -7.14 -30.63 29.71
C ILE A 149 -7.85 -29.32 29.32
N SER A 150 -7.14 -28.45 28.56
CA SER A 150 -7.74 -27.25 27.97
C SER A 150 -9.02 -27.57 27.19
N PRO A 151 -10.10 -26.78 27.36
CA PRO A 151 -11.36 -27.00 26.64
C PRO A 151 -11.21 -26.76 25.13
N VAL A 152 -10.25 -25.93 24.72
CA VAL A 152 -9.97 -25.60 23.32
C VAL A 152 -8.87 -26.52 22.78
N VAL A 153 -9.12 -27.11 21.61
CA VAL A 153 -8.13 -27.86 20.84
C VAL A 153 -7.45 -26.91 19.87
N PHE A 154 -6.14 -27.05 19.68
CA PHE A 154 -5.38 -26.18 18.79
C PHE A 154 -4.84 -26.93 17.56
N PHE A 155 -4.56 -26.19 16.50
CA PHE A 155 -3.88 -26.71 15.31
C PHE A 155 -2.47 -26.15 15.22
N ASP A 156 -1.48 -27.01 14.99
CA ASP A 156 -0.10 -26.58 14.70
C ASP A 156 0.00 -26.03 13.27
N ALA A 157 0.04 -24.70 13.17
CA ALA A 157 0.10 -24.00 11.89
C ALA A 157 1.52 -23.78 11.36
N ARG A 158 2.59 -24.27 12.01
CA ARG A 158 3.99 -24.01 11.59
C ARG A 158 4.26 -24.23 10.11
N LYS A 159 3.84 -25.37 9.57
CA LYS A 159 4.06 -25.70 8.14
C LYS A 159 3.25 -24.83 7.19
N MET A 160 2.07 -24.39 7.61
CA MET A 160 1.27 -23.42 6.87
C MET A 160 1.99 -22.07 6.83
N ILE A 161 2.65 -21.71 7.92
CA ILE A 161 3.37 -20.45 8.11
C ILE A 161 4.69 -20.42 7.35
N GLU A 162 5.46 -21.50 7.38
CA GLU A 162 6.69 -21.66 6.57
C GLU A 162 6.41 -21.47 5.07
N ARG A 163 5.22 -21.87 4.61
CA ARG A 163 4.81 -21.66 3.22
C ARG A 163 4.23 -20.26 2.98
N SER A 164 3.49 -19.72 3.94
CA SER A 164 2.73 -18.48 3.76
C SER A 164 3.58 -17.21 3.96
N ILE A 165 4.54 -17.20 4.89
CA ILE A 165 5.39 -16.03 5.15
C ILE A 165 6.22 -15.66 3.91
N PRO A 166 6.94 -16.59 3.23
CA PRO A 166 7.69 -16.24 2.03
C PRO A 166 6.79 -15.69 0.92
N ILE A 167 5.59 -16.25 0.75
CA ILE A 167 4.61 -15.77 -0.23
C ILE A 167 4.20 -14.33 0.10
N GLY A 168 3.85 -14.05 1.36
CA GLY A 168 3.50 -12.71 1.83
C GLY A 168 4.64 -11.71 1.65
N MET A 169 5.88 -12.10 1.96
CA MET A 169 7.08 -11.26 1.76
C MET A 169 7.34 -10.98 0.28
N ILE A 170 7.27 -11.99 -0.59
CA ILE A 170 7.39 -11.82 -2.05
C ILE A 170 6.29 -10.88 -2.55
N TRP A 171 5.08 -11.00 -2.02
CA TRP A 171 3.96 -10.12 -2.38
C TRP A 171 4.22 -8.67 -1.99
N MET A 172 4.62 -8.42 -0.73
CA MET A 172 4.97 -7.07 -0.26
C MET A 172 6.11 -6.47 -1.08
N PHE A 173 7.13 -7.27 -1.39
CA PHE A 173 8.24 -6.84 -2.24
C PHE A 173 7.78 -6.49 -3.67
N SER A 174 6.85 -7.27 -4.24
CA SER A 174 6.29 -7.02 -5.57
C SER A 174 5.49 -5.71 -5.63
N VAL A 175 4.70 -5.43 -4.59
CA VAL A 175 4.00 -4.16 -4.42
C VAL A 175 5.00 -3.00 -4.36
N PHE A 176 6.03 -3.12 -3.52
CA PHE A 176 7.07 -2.11 -3.37
C PHE A 176 7.78 -1.81 -4.70
N VAL A 177 8.23 -2.85 -5.42
CA VAL A 177 8.89 -2.70 -6.73
C VAL A 177 7.97 -2.03 -7.74
N THR A 178 6.69 -2.39 -7.76
CA THR A 178 5.70 -1.79 -8.68
C THR A 178 5.52 -0.30 -8.41
N LEU A 179 5.39 0.10 -7.14
CA LEU A 179 5.30 1.49 -6.73
C LEU A 179 6.56 2.28 -7.11
N LEU A 180 7.74 1.69 -6.91
CA LEU A 180 9.02 2.31 -7.30
C LEU A 180 9.09 2.54 -8.81
N ILE A 181 8.66 1.57 -9.63
CA ILE A 181 8.61 1.71 -11.10
C ILE A 181 7.65 2.83 -11.51
N MET A 182 6.48 2.95 -10.87
CA MET A 182 5.53 4.03 -11.13
C MET A 182 6.11 5.40 -10.79
N LEU A 183 6.79 5.52 -9.64
CA LEU A 183 7.45 6.76 -9.21
C LEU A 183 8.55 7.18 -10.19
N LEU A 184 9.45 6.27 -10.57
CA LEU A 184 10.51 6.53 -11.53
C LEU A 184 9.96 6.91 -12.92
N SER A 185 8.90 6.25 -13.36
CA SER A 185 8.20 6.55 -14.62
C SER A 185 7.55 7.93 -14.59
N TYR A 186 7.00 8.34 -13.44
CA TYR A 186 6.46 9.68 -13.25
C TYR A 186 7.56 10.75 -13.27
N MET A 187 8.64 10.55 -12.51
CA MET A 187 9.76 11.49 -12.44
C MET A 187 10.44 11.70 -13.79
N THR A 188 10.64 10.63 -14.57
CA THR A 188 11.19 10.73 -15.93
C THR A 188 10.27 11.48 -16.89
N LEU A 189 8.95 11.30 -16.79
CA LEU A 189 7.97 12.04 -17.57
C LEU A 189 7.95 13.53 -17.19
N LEU A 190 8.02 13.83 -15.88
CA LEU A 190 8.11 15.19 -15.35
C LEU A 190 9.38 15.88 -15.82
N GLY A 191 10.55 15.26 -15.65
CA GLY A 191 11.83 15.80 -16.11
C GLY A 191 11.85 16.11 -17.60
N ARG A 192 11.25 15.25 -18.43
CA ARG A 192 11.07 15.53 -19.86
C ARG A 192 10.14 16.70 -20.14
N ARG A 193 9.03 16.82 -19.41
CA ARG A 193 8.09 17.95 -19.56
C ARG A 193 8.75 19.27 -19.18
N VAL A 194 9.50 19.28 -18.08
CA VAL A 194 10.29 20.44 -17.63
C VAL A 194 11.34 20.80 -18.68
N SER A 195 12.17 19.85 -19.12
CA SER A 195 13.19 20.09 -20.15
C SER A 195 12.62 20.61 -21.47
N GLN A 196 11.49 20.07 -21.92
CA GLN A 196 10.82 20.58 -23.14
C GLN A 196 10.28 21.99 -22.96
N SER A 197 9.72 22.31 -21.79
CA SER A 197 9.20 23.63 -21.47
C SER A 197 10.33 24.64 -21.33
N PHE A 198 11.43 24.26 -20.68
CA PHE A 198 12.64 25.06 -20.57
C PHE A 198 13.29 25.33 -21.93
N ARG A 199 13.37 24.32 -22.81
CA ARG A 199 13.88 24.52 -24.18
C ARG A 199 12.98 25.47 -24.98
N LYS A 200 11.66 25.34 -24.86
CA LYS A 200 10.73 26.28 -25.48
C LYS A 200 10.94 27.69 -24.93
N TYR A 201 11.03 27.83 -23.61
CA TYR A 201 11.34 29.09 -22.94
C TYR A 201 12.62 29.72 -23.49
N HIS A 202 13.72 28.98 -23.52
CA HIS A 202 15.01 29.48 -24.00
C HIS A 202 14.95 29.95 -25.46
N THR A 203 14.36 29.14 -26.35
CA THR A 203 14.29 29.50 -27.78
C THR A 203 13.31 30.65 -28.08
N TYR A 204 12.26 30.82 -27.28
CA TYR A 204 11.24 31.86 -27.54
C TYR A 204 11.56 33.19 -26.88
N ILE A 205 12.20 33.16 -25.70
CA ILE A 205 12.54 34.37 -24.94
C ILE A 205 13.96 34.82 -25.26
N TYR A 206 14.99 34.03 -24.97
CA TYR A 206 16.38 34.51 -25.08
C TYR A 206 16.83 34.75 -26.52
N ASP A 207 16.36 33.94 -27.49
CA ASP A 207 16.83 34.04 -28.87
C ASP A 207 16.02 35.03 -29.73
N ARG A 208 14.86 35.53 -29.26
CA ARG A 208 13.85 36.15 -30.15
C ARG A 208 13.08 37.34 -29.61
N SER A 209 13.21 37.72 -28.34
CA SER A 209 12.45 38.85 -27.79
C SER A 209 13.18 39.53 -26.66
N GLU A 210 13.11 40.86 -26.62
CA GLU A 210 13.65 41.64 -25.52
C GLU A 210 12.85 41.35 -24.24
N VAL A 211 13.57 41.11 -23.14
CA VAL A 211 12.97 40.88 -21.82
C VAL A 211 12.65 42.24 -21.19
N LEU A 212 11.36 42.56 -21.07
CA LEU A 212 10.87 43.81 -20.50
C LEU A 212 10.81 43.73 -18.97
N PHE A 213 10.56 42.54 -18.43
CA PHE A 213 10.46 42.28 -16.99
C PHE A 213 10.81 40.84 -16.66
N HIS A 214 11.45 40.62 -15.53
CA HIS A 214 11.75 39.29 -15.02
C HIS A 214 11.70 39.26 -13.49
N ASN A 215 11.00 38.28 -12.93
CA ASN A 215 11.05 37.94 -11.52
C ASN A 215 10.96 36.41 -11.33
N HIS A 216 11.01 35.97 -10.07
CA HIS A 216 10.97 34.54 -9.72
C HIS A 216 9.74 33.77 -10.25
N GLN A 217 8.62 34.45 -10.53
CA GLN A 217 7.37 33.83 -10.98
C GLN A 217 7.02 34.14 -12.44
N TRP A 218 7.57 35.19 -13.03
CA TRP A 218 7.15 35.72 -14.32
C TRP A 218 8.31 36.30 -15.13
N THR A 219 8.31 36.05 -16.43
CA THR A 219 9.08 36.81 -17.43
C THR A 219 8.11 37.42 -18.43
N LEU A 220 8.22 38.72 -18.66
CA LEU A 220 7.44 39.45 -19.67
C LEU A 220 8.40 39.90 -20.77
N THR A 221 8.06 39.60 -22.01
CA THR A 221 8.77 40.07 -23.21
C THR A 221 7.83 40.90 -24.07
N GLU A 222 8.32 41.43 -25.19
CA GLU A 222 7.48 42.11 -26.18
C GLU A 222 6.40 41.21 -26.79
N ASN A 223 6.65 39.89 -26.87
CA ASN A 223 5.80 38.94 -27.61
C ASN A 223 5.13 37.86 -26.75
N ALA A 224 5.61 37.62 -25.53
CA ALA A 224 5.08 36.60 -24.65
C ALA A 224 5.15 36.95 -23.16
N ILE A 225 4.26 36.31 -22.40
CA ILE A 225 4.27 36.25 -20.94
C ILE A 225 4.62 34.80 -20.57
N VAL A 226 5.62 34.63 -19.71
CA VAL A 226 5.99 33.31 -19.20
C VAL A 226 5.83 33.25 -17.71
N ARG A 227 5.09 32.26 -17.23
CA ARG A 227 5.03 31.91 -15.81
C ARG A 227 6.09 30.87 -15.47
N HIS A 228 6.87 31.13 -14.43
CA HIS A 228 7.79 30.17 -13.82
C HIS A 228 7.09 29.46 -12.67
N TRP A 229 6.85 28.16 -12.82
CA TRP A 229 6.42 27.30 -11.72
C TRP A 229 7.13 25.94 -11.82
N PHE A 230 6.46 24.82 -11.52
CA PHE A 230 6.99 23.48 -11.78
C PHE A 230 7.25 23.23 -13.29
N THR A 231 6.58 23.99 -14.17
CA THR A 231 6.83 24.07 -15.61
C THR A 231 6.85 25.54 -16.07
N PHE A 232 7.28 25.77 -17.31
CA PHE A 232 7.19 27.08 -17.96
C PHE A 232 5.92 27.14 -18.81
N ASP A 233 4.98 28.01 -18.43
CA ASP A 233 3.79 28.28 -19.23
C ASP A 233 4.02 29.53 -20.05
N LEU A 234 4.09 29.35 -21.38
CA LEU A 234 4.26 30.45 -22.33
C LEU A 234 2.90 30.85 -22.90
N ILE A 235 2.58 32.13 -22.75
CA ILE A 235 1.33 32.74 -23.17
C ILE A 235 1.69 33.83 -24.17
N SER A 236 1.10 33.78 -25.37
CA SER A 236 1.32 34.82 -26.39
C SER A 236 0.59 36.09 -25.97
N ILE A 237 1.22 37.25 -26.17
CA ILE A 237 0.57 38.53 -25.91
C ILE A 237 -0.61 38.76 -26.85
N LYS A 238 -0.58 38.17 -28.06
CA LYS A 238 -1.71 38.20 -29.00
C LYS A 238 -3.00 37.56 -28.44
N ASP A 239 -2.87 36.72 -27.42
CA ASP A 239 -4.01 36.05 -26.78
C ASP A 239 -4.61 36.90 -25.65
N VAL A 240 -3.96 38.01 -25.28
CA VAL A 240 -4.46 38.98 -24.30
C VAL A 240 -5.60 39.77 -24.95
N LEU A 241 -6.78 39.72 -24.34
CA LEU A 241 -7.98 40.42 -24.80
C LEU A 241 -8.06 41.84 -24.24
N GLN A 242 -7.67 42.01 -22.97
CA GLN A 242 -7.76 43.29 -22.28
C GLN A 242 -6.67 43.40 -21.21
N ILE A 243 -6.23 44.64 -20.98
CA ILE A 243 -5.27 45.00 -19.95
C ILE A 243 -5.90 46.07 -19.06
N GLU A 244 -5.84 45.87 -17.76
CA GLU A 244 -6.29 46.81 -16.75
C GLU A 244 -5.15 47.08 -15.76
N ILE A 245 -5.04 48.33 -15.29
CA ILE A 245 -4.02 48.75 -14.34
C ILE A 245 -4.75 49.35 -13.14
N GLU A 246 -4.64 48.71 -11.99
CA GLU A 246 -5.32 49.11 -10.75
C GLU A 246 -4.35 48.93 -9.58
N ASP A 247 -4.13 49.95 -8.75
CA ASP A 247 -3.37 49.89 -7.49
C ASP A 247 -2.08 49.04 -7.54
N TYR A 248 -1.17 49.37 -8.47
CA TYR A 248 0.11 48.67 -8.70
C TYR A 248 -0.02 47.21 -9.19
N GLN A 249 -1.17 46.86 -9.76
CA GLN A 249 -1.41 45.59 -10.41
C GLN A 249 -1.71 45.78 -11.90
N LEU A 250 -1.03 44.99 -12.71
CA LEU A 250 -1.32 44.77 -14.12
C LEU A 250 -2.19 43.52 -14.24
N ILE A 251 -3.43 43.71 -14.65
CA ILE A 251 -4.40 42.64 -14.83
C ILE A 251 -4.55 42.35 -16.33
N LEU A 252 -4.31 41.10 -16.70
CA LEU A 252 -4.38 40.60 -18.06
C LEU A 252 -5.56 39.64 -18.20
N TYR A 253 -6.48 39.99 -19.10
CA TYR A 253 -7.65 39.19 -19.41
C TYR A 253 -7.41 38.35 -20.66
N PHE A 254 -7.67 37.06 -20.55
CA PHE A 254 -7.68 36.08 -21.63
C PHE A 254 -9.09 35.51 -21.75
N LYS A 255 -9.39 34.87 -22.89
CA LYS A 255 -10.72 34.29 -23.18
C LYS A 255 -11.32 33.46 -22.02
N ASN A 256 -10.48 32.71 -21.29
CA ASN A 256 -10.90 31.82 -20.20
C ASN A 256 -10.10 32.00 -18.90
N LYS A 257 -9.31 33.07 -18.75
CA LYS A 257 -8.39 33.22 -17.60
C LYS A 257 -8.09 34.69 -17.32
N LYS A 258 -7.94 35.04 -16.04
CA LYS A 258 -7.40 36.33 -15.58
C LYS A 258 -6.03 36.09 -14.94
N ILE A 259 -5.05 36.94 -15.22
CA ILE A 259 -3.73 36.93 -14.58
C ILE A 259 -3.51 38.32 -13.98
N SER A 260 -3.27 38.41 -12.67
CA SER A 260 -2.84 39.65 -12.01
C SER A 260 -1.34 39.58 -11.72
N LEU A 261 -0.62 40.65 -12.04
CA LEU A 261 0.82 40.81 -11.86
C LEU A 261 1.06 42.09 -11.07
N THR A 262 1.82 42.03 -9.99
CA THR A 262 2.28 43.27 -9.33
C THR A 262 3.29 43.97 -10.23
N ALA A 263 3.02 45.21 -10.61
CA ALA A 263 3.85 46.00 -11.51
C ALA A 263 3.88 47.46 -11.02
N SER A 264 5.07 48.07 -11.00
CA SER A 264 5.17 49.51 -10.77
C SER A 264 4.48 50.27 -11.90
N GLU A 265 4.01 51.49 -11.64
CA GLU A 265 3.36 52.34 -12.64
C GLU A 265 4.27 52.59 -13.87
N SER A 266 5.58 52.74 -13.64
CA SER A 266 6.60 52.83 -14.68
C SER A 266 6.75 51.56 -15.54
N LEU A 267 6.54 50.39 -14.95
CA LEU A 267 6.59 49.11 -15.66
C LEU A 267 5.30 48.90 -16.45
N ALA A 268 4.15 49.22 -15.86
CA ALA A 268 2.85 49.11 -16.50
C ALA A 268 2.77 50.01 -17.75
N SER A 269 3.30 51.23 -17.70
CA SER A 269 3.38 52.13 -18.84
C SER A 269 4.32 51.62 -19.94
N LYS A 270 5.50 51.08 -19.59
CA LYS A 270 6.43 50.44 -20.52
C LYS A 270 5.81 49.23 -21.24
N LEU A 271 5.09 48.39 -20.50
CA LEU A 271 4.40 47.22 -21.05
C LEU A 271 3.24 47.62 -21.96
N LYS A 272 2.46 48.65 -21.55
CA LYS A 272 1.38 49.20 -22.38
C LYS A 272 1.89 49.74 -23.72
N SER A 273 3.02 50.46 -23.71
CA SER A 273 3.64 50.94 -24.96
C SER A 273 4.19 49.82 -25.84
N ALA A 274 4.81 48.79 -25.24
CA ALA A 274 5.44 47.71 -25.99
C ALA A 274 4.43 46.78 -26.68
N TRP A 275 3.26 46.58 -26.07
CA TRP A 275 2.28 45.61 -26.56
C TRP A 275 1.24 46.20 -27.51
N ASN A 276 1.13 47.53 -27.59
CA ASN A 276 0.25 48.25 -28.49
C ASN A 276 -1.20 47.71 -28.51
N ILE A 277 -1.68 47.26 -27.34
CA ILE A 277 -3.03 46.75 -27.14
C ILE A 277 -3.92 47.97 -26.83
N SER A 278 -4.92 48.21 -27.68
CA SER A 278 -5.90 49.26 -27.45
C SER A 278 -6.67 48.98 -26.16
N SER A 279 -6.57 49.90 -25.19
CA SER A 279 -7.51 49.96 -24.08
C SER A 279 -8.88 50.28 -24.66
N TYR A 280 -9.83 49.35 -24.58
CA TYR A 280 -11.23 49.69 -24.83
C TYR A 280 -11.69 50.56 -23.65
N ASN A 281 -12.16 51.77 -23.96
CA ASN A 281 -12.65 52.76 -22.99
C ASN A 281 -13.93 52.27 -22.31
N GLU A 282 -14.03 52.62 -21.03
CA GLU A 282 -15.22 52.84 -20.21
C GLU A 282 -16.56 52.32 -20.79
N VAL A 283 -17.05 51.21 -20.23
CA VAL A 283 -18.50 51.07 -20.10
C VAL A 283 -18.89 51.87 -18.86
N SER A 284 -19.35 53.09 -19.09
CA SER A 284 -20.10 53.88 -18.12
C SER A 284 -21.27 53.05 -17.60
N ILE A 285 -21.44 53.09 -16.26
CA ILE A 285 -22.50 52.51 -15.43
C ILE A 285 -23.88 52.51 -16.11
#